data_AF-Q00448-F1
#
_entry.id   AF-Q00448-F1
#
_cell.length_a   1.000
_cell.length_b   1.000
_cell.length_c   1.000
_cell.angle_alpha   90.00
_cell.angle_beta   90.00
_cell.angle_gamma   90.00
#
_symmetry.space_group_name_H-M   'P 1'
#
loop_
_entity.id
_entity.type
_entity.pdbx_description
1 polymer ?
#
loop_
_entity_poly.entity_id
_entity_poly.type
_entity_poly.pdbx_seq_one_letter_code
_entity_poly.pdbx_strand_id
1 'polypeptide(L)'
;DLKPENVLIREDGHVMLSDFDLCYKADVSPTFEFSTNHKLHVDPLTVVSVITDQKSRESVTAEFVAEPTTAFSRSCVGTHEYLAPE
;
A
#
# COMPACT_ATOMS: atom_id res chain seq x y z
N ASP A 1 9.25 7.65 13.31
CA ASP A 1 10.01 6.94 14.36
C ASP A 1 9.34 5.59 14.62
N LEU A 2 9.41 4.68 13.65
CA LEU A 2 8.70 3.41 13.78
C LEU A 2 9.62 2.42 14.49
N LYS A 3 9.20 1.96 15.66
CA LYS A 3 9.92 1.04 16.54
C LYS A 3 9.02 -0.14 16.91
N PRO A 4 9.59 -1.30 17.30
CA PRO A 4 8.79 -2.47 17.68
C PRO A 4 7.76 -2.17 18.77
N GLU A 5 8.10 -1.32 19.74
CA GLU A 5 7.21 -0.91 20.83
C GLU A 5 5.99 -0.10 20.36
N ASN A 6 6.08 0.57 19.21
CA ASN A 6 5.00 1.36 18.62
C ASN A 6 4.09 0.52 17.69
N VAL A 7 4.36 -0.79 17.58
CA VAL A 7 3.54 -1.76 16.84
C VAL A 7 2.86 -2.67 17.85
N LEU A 8 1.61 -2.35 18.17
CA LEU A 8 0.82 -3.05 19.17
C LEU A 8 -0.05 -4.13 18.53
N ILE A 9 -0.25 -5.24 19.23
CA ILE A 9 -1.19 -6.30 18.83
C ILE A 9 -2.38 -6.29 19.79
N ARG A 10 -3.59 -6.17 19.25
CA ARG A 10 -4.83 -6.27 20.01
C ARG A 10 -5.18 -7.72 20.33
N GLU A 11 -6.08 -7.93 21.29
CA GLU A 11 -6.59 -9.28 21.67
C GLU A 11 -7.30 -10.00 20.52
N ASP A 12 -7.88 -9.25 19.58
CA ASP A 12 -8.51 -9.77 18.36
C ASP A 12 -7.49 -10.06 17.24
N GLY A 13 -6.19 -9.88 17.51
CA GLY A 13 -5.10 -10.12 16.57
C GLY A 13 -4.83 -8.97 15.60
N HIS A 14 -5.55 -7.85 15.67
CA HIS A 14 -5.29 -6.70 14.80
C HIS A 14 -4.07 -5.89 15.26
N VAL A 15 -3.32 -5.37 14.29
CA VAL A 15 -2.19 -4.46 14.55
C VAL A 15 -2.71 -3.04 14.77
N MET A 16 -2.18 -2.36 15.77
CA MET A 16 -2.36 -0.93 16.00
C MET A 16 -1.00 -0.23 16.00
N LEU A 17 -0.95 0.95 15.40
CA LEU A 17 0.22 1.83 15.50
C LEU A 17 -0.04 2.89 16.56
N SER A 18 0.97 3.21 17.36
CA SER A 18 0.94 4.24 18.39
C SER A 18 2.08 5.25 18.22
N ASP A 19 2.07 6.31 19.04
CA ASP A 19 3.12 7.34 19.10
C ASP A 19 3.34 8.11 17.78
N PHE A 20 2.41 9.04 17.52
CA PHE A 20 2.41 9.89 16.32
C PHE A 20 3.01 11.28 16.59
N ASP A 21 3.68 11.49 17.72
CA ASP A 21 4.17 12.82 18.12
C ASP A 21 5.29 13.34 17.19
N LEU A 22 5.99 12.42 16.52
CA LEU A 22 7.04 12.71 15.53
C LEU A 22 6.55 12.54 14.09
N CYS A 23 5.25 12.38 13.86
CA CYS A 23 4.72 12.25 12.51
C CYS A 23 4.70 13.59 11.78
N TYR A 24 5.14 13.57 10.52
CA TYR A 24 5.01 14.70 9.62
C TYR A 24 3.71 14.59 8.84
N LYS A 25 3.06 15.73 8.59
CA LYS A 25 1.97 15.79 7.62
C LYS A 25 2.58 15.65 6.22
N ALA A 26 2.00 14.77 5.41
CA ALA A 26 2.34 14.63 4.01
C ALA A 26 1.11 14.97 3.18
N ASP A 27 1.30 15.76 2.13
CA ASP A 27 0.25 15.99 1.15
C ASP A 27 0.04 14.72 0.33
N VAL A 28 -1.22 14.45 -0.01
CA VAL A 28 -1.63 13.31 -0.82
C VAL A 28 -2.53 13.82 -1.94
N SER A 29 -2.35 13.28 -3.15
CA SER A 29 -3.27 13.48 -4.27
C SER A 29 -3.86 12.13 -4.66
N PRO A 30 -4.98 11.70 -4.06
CA PRO A 30 -5.57 10.41 -4.35
C PRO A 30 -6.07 10.33 -5.80
N THR A 31 -5.76 9.24 -6.50
CA THR A 31 -6.12 9.01 -7.90
C THR A 31 -6.56 7.56 -8.12
N PHE A 32 -7.28 7.31 -9.22
CA PHE A 32 -7.51 5.97 -9.72
C PHE A 32 -6.60 5.72 -10.92
N GLU A 33 -5.76 4.69 -10.81
CA GLU A 33 -4.94 4.21 -11.92
C GLU A 33 -5.65 3.05 -12.61
N PHE A 34 -5.66 3.05 -13.94
CA PHE A 34 -6.30 2.02 -14.75
C PHE A 34 -5.22 1.21 -15.45
N SER A 35 -5.11 -0.07 -15.12
CA SER A 35 -4.20 -1.00 -15.77
C SER A 35 -4.99 -2.02 -16.60
N THR A 36 -4.48 -2.34 -17.80
CA THR A 36 -5.02 -3.44 -18.60
C THR A 36 -4.28 -4.72 -18.21
N ASN A 37 -4.98 -5.61 -17.50
CA ASN A 37 -4.40 -6.88 -17.08
C ASN A 37 -4.69 -7.95 -18.14
N HIS A 38 -3.62 -8.51 -18.73
CA HIS A 38 -3.70 -9.71 -19.56
C HIS A 38 -3.79 -11.02 -18.75
N LYS A 39 -3.97 -10.95 -17.42
CA LYS A 39 -4.03 -12.13 -16.55
C LYS A 39 -5.43 -12.36 -16.01
N LEU A 40 -5.96 -13.54 -16.33
CA LEU A 40 -7.16 -14.15 -15.75
C LEU A 40 -6.92 -14.39 -14.25
N HIS A 41 -7.05 -13.36 -13.43
CA HIS A 41 -7.23 -13.52 -11.98
C HIS A 41 -8.58 -12.92 -11.61
N VAL A 42 -9.46 -13.76 -11.09
CA VAL A 42 -10.84 -13.39 -10.77
C VAL A 42 -10.83 -12.72 -9.41
N ASP A 43 -10.56 -11.41 -9.39
CA ASP A 43 -10.73 -10.59 -8.20
C ASP A 43 -12.19 -10.09 -8.08
N PRO A 44 -12.75 -10.01 -6.85
CA PRO A 44 -14.14 -9.56 -6.63
C PRO A 44 -14.38 -8.10 -7.05
N LEU A 45 -13.33 -7.28 -7.12
CA LEU A 45 -13.42 -5.86 -7.53
C LEU A 45 -13.51 -5.68 -9.05
N THR A 46 -13.20 -6.72 -9.84
CA THR A 46 -13.31 -6.73 -11.31
C THR A 46 -14.76 -6.59 -11.80
N VAL A 47 -15.75 -6.81 -10.92
CA VAL A 47 -17.19 -6.76 -11.23
C VAL A 47 -17.66 -5.37 -11.69
N VAL A 48 -16.98 -4.29 -11.29
CA VAL A 48 -17.40 -2.92 -11.66
C VAL A 48 -17.21 -2.65 -13.17
N SER A 49 -16.26 -3.32 -13.83
CA SER A 49 -16.02 -3.15 -15.28
C SER A 49 -16.96 -3.96 -16.20
N VAL A 50 -17.95 -4.68 -15.66
CA VAL A 50 -18.82 -5.58 -16.45
C VAL A 50 -20.02 -4.86 -17.12
N ILE A 51 -20.13 -3.53 -17.03
CA ILE A 51 -21.34 -2.82 -17.51
C ILE A 51 -21.27 -2.38 -18.98
N THR A 52 -20.10 -2.34 -19.63
CA THR A 52 -20.01 -1.85 -21.02
C THR A 52 -19.23 -2.78 -21.96
N ASP A 53 -20.01 -3.42 -22.81
CA ASP A 53 -19.72 -3.79 -24.20
C ASP A 53 -18.83 -5.01 -24.51
N GLN A 54 -19.39 -5.86 -25.36
CA GLN A 54 -18.86 -7.15 -25.80
C GLN A 54 -17.96 -6.97 -27.02
N LYS A 55 -16.72 -6.52 -26.84
CA LYS A 55 -15.68 -6.72 -27.86
C LYS A 55 -14.29 -6.54 -27.25
N SER A 56 -13.44 -7.57 -27.39
CA SER A 56 -12.07 -7.69 -26.84
C SER A 56 -11.94 -7.52 -25.32
N ARG A 57 -12.01 -8.63 -24.57
CA ARG A 57 -11.85 -8.68 -23.10
C ARG A 57 -10.40 -8.40 -22.67
N GLU A 58 -9.98 -7.15 -22.75
CA GLU A 58 -8.92 -6.63 -21.89
C GLU A 58 -9.59 -6.22 -20.57
N SER A 59 -9.22 -6.87 -19.47
CA SER A 59 -9.73 -6.52 -18.15
C SER A 59 -9.06 -5.23 -17.70
N VAL A 60 -9.81 -4.13 -17.72
CA VAL A 60 -9.36 -2.86 -17.11
C VAL A 60 -9.63 -2.94 -15.61
N THR A 61 -8.58 -2.92 -14.81
CA THR A 61 -8.64 -2.85 -13.35
C THR A 61 -8.34 -1.44 -12.88
N ALA A 62 -9.22 -0.89 -12.05
CA ALA A 62 -9.01 0.40 -11.40
C ALA A 62 -8.41 0.17 -10.00
N GLU A 63 -7.27 0.81 -9.74
CA GLU A 63 -6.58 0.78 -8.46
C GLU A 63 -6.60 2.18 -7.84
N PHE A 64 -7.04 2.28 -6.58
CA PHE A 64 -7.01 3.54 -5.84
C PHE A 64 -5.62 3.74 -5.23
N VAL A 65 -4.94 4.81 -5.62
CA VAL A 65 -3.59 5.15 -5.18
C VAL A 65 -3.62 6.46 -4.41
N ALA A 66 -3.00 6.50 -3.24
CA ALA A 66 -2.97 7.67 -2.36
C ALA A 66 -1.59 7.83 -1.69
N GLU A 67 -0.53 7.58 -2.46
CA GLU A 67 0.84 7.71 -1.98
C GLU A 67 1.15 9.18 -1.59
N PRO A 68 1.89 9.38 -0.48
CA PRO A 68 2.28 10.72 -0.05
C PRO A 68 3.20 11.37 -1.08
N THR A 69 2.82 12.54 -1.58
CA THR A 69 3.47 13.20 -2.73
C THR A 69 4.87 13.74 -2.39
N THR A 70 5.13 14.02 -1.12
CA THR A 70 6.38 14.64 -0.64
C THR A 70 7.10 13.85 0.45
N ALA A 71 6.55 12.70 0.87
CA ALA A 71 7.20 11.88 1.88
C ALA A 71 8.22 10.94 1.23
N PHE A 72 9.50 11.16 1.54
CA PHE A 72 10.57 10.26 1.13
C PHE A 72 10.98 9.38 2.31
N SER A 73 10.64 8.09 2.23
CA SER A 73 11.15 7.11 3.17
C SER A 73 12.61 6.80 2.81
N ARG A 74 13.57 7.25 3.62
CA ARG A 74 14.98 6.82 3.49
C ARG A 74 15.20 5.37 3.98
N SER A 75 14.14 4.56 4.05
CA SER A 75 14.12 3.26 4.74
C SER A 75 14.72 2.10 3.94
N CYS A 76 15.88 2.33 3.31
CA CYS A 76 16.77 1.26 2.88
C CYS A 76 18.19 1.53 3.40
N VAL A 77 18.32 2.02 4.63
CA VAL A 77 19.63 2.02 5.29
C VAL A 77 19.71 0.72 6.05
N GLY A 78 20.34 -0.29 5.44
CA GLY A 78 20.99 -1.33 6.22
C GLY A 78 21.81 -0.62 7.29
N THR A 79 21.55 -0.94 8.56
CA THR A 79 22.30 -0.32 9.64
C THR A 79 23.77 -0.57 9.38
N HIS A 80 24.60 0.47 9.38
CA HIS A 80 26.06 0.31 9.26
C HIS A 80 26.63 -0.46 10.49
N GLU A 81 25.76 -0.86 11.41
CA GLU A 81 26.01 -1.53 12.67
C GLU A 81 25.61 -3.01 12.66
N TYR A 82 25.11 -3.57 11.55
CA TYR A 82 24.86 -5.02 11.49
C TYR A 82 26.19 -5.80 11.38
N LEU A 83 26.74 -6.21 12.53
CA LEU A 83 27.63 -7.37 12.60
C LEU A 83 26.77 -8.61 12.82
N ALA A 84 26.86 -9.58 11.92
CA ALA A 84 26.29 -10.90 12.16
C ALA A 84 26.95 -11.54 13.40
N PRO A 85 26.20 -12.32 14.22
CA PRO A 85 26.83 -13.11 15.27
C PRO A 85 27.77 -14.17 14.68
N GLU A 86 28.80 -14.52 15.47
CA GLU A 86 29.81 -15.55 15.16
C GLU A 86 29.22 -16.94 14.91
#